data_AF-A0A8H4QT90-F1
#
_entry.id   AF-A0A8H4QT90-F1
#
_cell.length_a   1.000
_cell.length_b   1.000
_cell.length_c   1.000
_cell.angle_alpha   90.00
_cell.angle_beta   90.00
_cell.angle_gamma   90.00
#
_symmetry.space_group_name_H-M   'P 1'
#
loop_
_entity.id
_entity.type
_entity.pdbx_description
1 polymer ?
#
loop_
_entity_poly.entity_id
_entity_poly.type
_entity_poly.pdbx_seq_one_letter_code
_entity_poly.pdbx_strand_id
1 'polypeptide(L)'
;MRAVALRAAFHVLRDLRLAAEYLRGFEWIPVSFWQPGPIVKDEARGVSLTAEEGFDLISYADVARGIVKIVEEGDGMWIGKEVGFVALGGKKVKSLPPSTFIWMLVGLLGYYMPSLWLVGRKMGL
;
A
#
# COMPACT_ATOMS: atom_id res chain seq x y z
N MET A 1 8.90 -11.30 -4.39
CA MET A 1 7.50 -10.93 -4.04
C MET A 1 7.00 -9.67 -4.74
N ARG A 2 7.81 -8.59 -4.87
CA ARG A 2 7.38 -7.32 -5.52
C ARG A 2 6.64 -7.51 -6.85
N ALA A 3 7.20 -8.28 -7.78
CA ALA A 3 6.57 -8.53 -9.09
C ALA A 3 5.18 -9.19 -9.00
N VAL A 4 5.02 -10.18 -8.10
CA VAL A 4 3.73 -10.86 -7.90
C VAL A 4 2.70 -9.93 -7.29
N ALA A 5 3.09 -9.13 -6.28
CA ALA A 5 2.22 -8.15 -5.65
C ALA A 5 1.77 -7.06 -6.63
N LEU A 6 2.71 -6.52 -7.43
CA LEU A 6 2.40 -5.53 -8.47
C LEU A 6 1.46 -6.11 -9.54
N ARG A 7 1.64 -7.38 -9.91
CA ARG A 7 0.76 -8.06 -10.88
C ARG A 7 -0.64 -8.29 -10.30
N ALA A 8 -0.73 -8.74 -9.05
CA ALA A 8 -2.00 -8.97 -8.37
C ALA A 8 -2.79 -7.67 -8.17
N ALA A 9 -2.10 -6.57 -7.86
CA ALA A 9 -2.70 -5.25 -7.66
C ALA A 9 -2.79 -4.42 -8.95
N PHE A 10 -2.52 -4.98 -10.13
CA PHE A 10 -2.37 -4.22 -11.37
C PHE A 10 -3.56 -3.30 -11.67
N HIS A 11 -4.80 -3.81 -11.56
CA HIS A 11 -5.99 -3.03 -11.82
C HIS A 11 -6.14 -1.86 -10.84
N VAL A 12 -5.92 -2.10 -9.55
CA VAL A 12 -5.99 -1.06 -8.52
C VAL A 12 -4.91 0.01 -8.74
N LEU A 13 -3.68 -0.39 -9.03
CA LEU A 13 -2.58 0.54 -9.29
C LEU A 13 -2.80 1.35 -10.58
N ARG A 14 -3.37 0.71 -11.61
CA ARG A 14 -3.75 1.38 -12.86
C ARG A 14 -4.85 2.41 -12.62
N ASP A 15 -5.86 2.09 -11.82
CA ASP A 15 -6.94 3.01 -11.50
C ASP A 15 -6.43 4.21 -10.69
N LEU A 16 -5.54 3.98 -9.73
CA LEU A 16 -4.88 5.06 -8.98
C LEU A 16 -4.03 5.96 -9.88
N ARG A 17 -3.32 5.39 -10.86
CA ARG A 17 -2.56 6.16 -11.85
C ARG A 17 -3.47 7.05 -12.69
N LEU A 18 -4.57 6.51 -13.21
CA LEU A 18 -5.53 7.27 -14.02
C LEU A 18 -6.21 8.37 -13.20
N ALA A 19 -6.55 8.08 -11.94
CA ALA A 19 -7.08 9.09 -11.03
C ALA A 19 -6.08 10.22 -10.78
N ALA A 20 -4.79 9.89 -10.62
CA ALA A 20 -3.74 10.89 -10.46
C ALA A 20 -3.56 11.75 -11.71
N GLU A 21 -3.55 11.15 -12.90
CA GLU A 21 -3.49 11.86 -14.18
C GLU A 21 -4.69 12.81 -14.35
N TYR A 22 -5.90 12.36 -14.00
CA TYR A 22 -7.10 13.19 -14.01
C TYR A 22 -6.98 14.39 -13.06
N LEU A 23 -6.55 14.16 -11.81
CA LEU A 23 -6.41 15.22 -10.82
C LEU A 23 -5.33 16.26 -11.20
N ARG A 24 -4.25 15.83 -11.87
CA ARG A 24 -3.22 16.74 -12.39
C ARG A 24 -3.73 17.71 -13.46
N GLY A 25 -4.88 17.42 -14.09
CA GLY A 25 -5.52 18.33 -15.03
C GLY A 25 -6.18 19.55 -14.37
N PHE A 26 -6.31 19.59 -13.04
CA PHE A 26 -6.97 20.66 -12.31
C PHE A 26 -5.96 21.45 -11.46
N GLU A 27 -5.36 22.49 -12.04
CA GLU A 27 -4.37 23.34 -11.36
C GLU A 27 -4.89 24.09 -10.13
N TRP A 28 -6.22 24.28 -10.04
CA TRP A 28 -6.85 24.99 -8.92
C TRP A 28 -7.03 24.12 -7.67
N ILE A 29 -6.79 22.80 -7.76
CA ILE A 29 -6.90 21.89 -6.61
C ILE A 29 -5.49 21.58 -6.10
N PRO A 30 -5.14 21.99 -4.86
CA PRO A 30 -3.88 21.57 -4.26
C PRO A 30 -3.96 20.09 -3.88
N VAL A 31 -3.25 19.24 -4.62
CA VAL A 31 -3.21 17.79 -4.40
C VAL A 31 -1.78 17.33 -4.21
N SER A 32 -1.55 16.39 -3.30
CA SER A 32 -0.32 15.61 -3.20
C SER A 32 -0.65 14.13 -3.40
N PHE A 33 0.25 13.36 -4.01
CA PHE A 33 0.00 11.96 -4.39
C PHE A 33 0.76 11.01 -3.46
N TRP A 34 0.06 10.43 -2.49
CA TRP A 34 0.67 9.58 -1.46
C TRP A 34 0.85 8.15 -1.95
N GLN A 35 2.06 7.61 -1.79
CA GLN A 35 2.43 6.26 -2.21
C GLN A 35 3.13 5.53 -1.06
N PRO A 36 2.40 5.14 0.00
CA PRO A 36 3.00 4.31 1.04
C PRO A 36 3.34 2.92 0.50
N GLY A 37 4.37 2.30 1.08
CA GLY A 37 4.64 0.88 0.88
C GLY A 37 3.56 -0.02 1.50
N PRO A 38 3.75 -1.35 1.49
CA PRO A 38 2.75 -2.27 2.04
C PRO A 38 2.49 -1.98 3.53
N ILE A 39 1.22 -1.76 3.87
CA ILE A 39 0.81 -1.33 5.20
C ILE A 39 0.52 -2.55 6.08
N VAL A 40 1.09 -2.57 7.29
CA VAL A 40 0.92 -3.66 8.25
C VAL A 40 0.41 -3.17 9.61
N LYS A 41 -0.24 -4.07 10.35
CA LYS A 41 -0.61 -3.82 11.74
C LYS A 41 0.62 -4.03 12.62
N ASP A 42 1.25 -2.92 13.01
CA ASP A 42 2.45 -2.90 13.84
C ASP A 42 2.51 -1.61 14.66
N GLU A 43 3.44 -1.57 15.61
CA GLU A 43 3.77 -0.36 16.38
C GLU A 43 4.42 0.69 15.48
N ALA A 44 4.13 1.95 15.77
CA ALA A 44 4.74 3.07 15.08
C ALA A 44 6.19 3.27 15.52
N ARG A 45 7.08 3.45 14.56
CA ARG A 45 8.52 3.66 14.80
C ARG A 45 9.05 4.94 14.17
N GLY A 46 8.15 5.78 13.65
CA GLY A 46 8.48 7.01 12.97
C GLY A 46 8.51 6.84 11.45
N VAL A 47 8.34 7.98 10.77
CA VAL A 47 8.18 8.04 9.32
C VAL A 47 8.99 9.19 8.76
N SER A 48 9.65 8.93 7.63
CA SER A 48 10.21 9.96 6.76
C SER A 48 9.46 9.99 5.44
N LEU A 49 9.39 11.17 4.84
CA LEU A 49 8.85 11.37 3.51
C LEU A 49 10.02 11.38 2.51
N THR A 50 9.76 10.94 1.29
CA THR A 50 10.73 10.95 0.19
C THR A 50 10.02 11.20 -1.12
N ALA A 51 10.72 11.79 -2.09
CA ALA A 51 10.26 11.88 -3.47
C ALA A 51 10.69 10.68 -4.33
N GLU A 52 11.49 9.77 -3.76
CA GLU A 52 11.99 8.57 -4.43
C GLU A 52 11.09 7.35 -4.19
N GLU A 53 11.19 6.33 -5.03
CA GLU A 53 10.47 5.06 -4.84
C GLU A 53 10.94 4.35 -3.56
N GLY A 54 10.09 4.34 -2.53
CA GLY A 54 10.24 3.49 -1.35
C GLY A 54 9.27 2.31 -1.38
N PHE A 55 9.75 1.08 -1.19
CA PHE A 55 8.92 -0.13 -1.08
C PHE A 55 9.14 -0.86 0.25
N ASP A 56 9.20 -0.10 1.35
CA ASP A 56 9.34 -0.68 2.69
C ASP A 56 7.98 -0.89 3.35
N LEU A 57 7.91 -1.88 4.25
CA LEU A 57 6.75 -2.10 5.10
C LEU A 57 6.57 -0.90 6.03
N ILE A 58 5.33 -0.45 6.22
CA ILE A 58 5.03 0.68 7.09
C ILE A 58 3.81 0.38 7.97
N SER A 59 3.80 0.87 9.21
CA SER A 59 2.65 0.70 10.09
C SER A 59 1.52 1.68 9.73
N TYR A 60 0.26 1.33 10.01
CA TYR A 60 -0.87 2.26 9.85
C TYR A 60 -0.66 3.58 10.58
N ALA A 61 -0.09 3.53 11.79
CA ALA A 61 0.16 4.70 12.60
C ALA A 61 1.31 5.58 12.06
N ASP A 62 2.31 4.98 11.39
CA ASP A 62 3.37 5.73 10.71
C ASP A 62 2.85 6.39 9.42
N VAL A 63 1.96 5.73 8.67
CA VAL A 63 1.28 6.37 7.51
C VAL A 63 0.48 7.58 7.95
N ALA A 64 -0.34 7.45 9.00
CA ALA A 64 -1.13 8.57 9.52
C ALA A 64 -0.25 9.75 9.96
N ARG A 65 0.87 9.47 10.66
CA ARG A 65 1.86 10.51 11.01
C ARG A 65 2.48 11.17 9.78
N GLY A 66 2.75 10.40 8.74
CA GLY A 66 3.34 10.93 7.52
C GLY A 66 2.36 11.87 6.81
N ILE A 67 1.06 11.56 6.80
CA ILE A 67 0.02 12.45 6.27
C ILE A 67 -0.03 13.76 7.08
N VAL A 68 0.01 13.68 8.42
CA VAL A 68 0.09 14.88 9.26
C VAL A 68 1.33 15.71 8.93
N LYS A 69 2.49 15.05 8.79
CA LYS A 69 3.76 15.70 8.45
C LYS A 69 3.73 16.41 7.09
N ILE A 70 3.05 15.83 6.08
CA ILE A 70 2.86 16.48 4.77
C ILE A 70 2.13 17.81 4.94
N VAL A 71 1.12 17.87 5.81
CA VAL A 71 0.37 19.10 6.10
C VAL A 71 1.20 20.09 6.93
N GLU A 72 1.96 19.60 7.91
CA GLU A 72 2.79 20.44 8.79
C GLU A 72 4.01 21.05 8.08
N GLU A 73 4.59 20.39 7.07
CA GLU A 73 5.73 20.90 6.29
C GLU A 73 5.35 22.06 5.34
N GLY A 74 4.08 22.45 5.32
CA GLY A 74 3.61 23.70 4.73
C GLY A 74 3.10 23.59 3.28
N ASP A 75 2.18 24.50 2.96
CA ASP A 75 1.48 24.58 1.67
C ASP A 75 2.45 24.82 0.51
N GLY A 76 2.86 23.74 -0.15
CA GLY A 76 3.60 23.80 -1.41
C GLY A 76 4.71 22.80 -1.56
N MET A 77 5.32 22.30 -0.46
CA MET A 77 6.47 21.40 -0.58
C MET A 77 6.10 20.11 -1.35
N TRP A 78 4.92 19.56 -1.07
CA TRP A 78 4.46 18.28 -1.61
C TRP A 78 3.32 18.40 -2.63
N ILE A 79 2.82 19.61 -2.89
CA ILE A 79 1.76 19.85 -3.88
C ILE A 79 2.27 19.46 -5.28
N GLY A 80 1.47 18.68 -6.00
CA GLY A 80 1.76 18.14 -7.32
C GLY A 80 2.78 17.00 -7.34
N LYS A 81 3.35 16.61 -6.19
CA LYS A 81 4.42 15.61 -6.09
C LYS A 81 3.90 14.26 -5.64
N GLU A 82 4.63 13.23 -6.03
CA GLU A 82 4.51 11.89 -5.48
C GLU A 82 5.30 11.81 -4.18
N VAL A 83 4.68 11.28 -3.13
CA VAL A 83 5.22 11.25 -1.77
C VAL A 83 5.31 9.80 -1.31
N GLY A 84 6.54 9.29 -1.26
CA GLY A 84 6.88 8.01 -0.67
C GLY A 84 6.99 8.10 0.85
N PHE A 85 6.69 6.99 1.53
CA PHE A 85 6.77 6.88 2.98
C PHE A 85 7.82 5.85 3.36
N VAL A 86 8.81 6.27 4.16
CA VAL A 86 9.90 5.41 4.64
C VAL A 86 9.75 5.21 6.14
N ALA A 87 9.57 3.97 6.56
CA ALA A 87 9.51 3.63 7.97
C ALA A 87 10.90 3.74 8.62
N LEU A 88 11.05 4.61 9.64
CA LEU A 88 12.32 4.82 10.33
C LEU A 88 12.75 3.60 11.18
N GLY A 89 11.82 2.68 11.45
CA GLY A 89 12.11 1.39 12.09
C GLY A 89 12.92 0.42 11.21
N GLY A 90 13.11 0.73 9.91
CA GLY A 90 13.82 -0.14 8.96
C GLY A 90 13.21 -1.55 8.89
N LYS A 91 14.07 -2.58 8.80
CA LYS A 91 13.65 -3.99 8.75
C LYS A 91 12.97 -4.52 10.02
N LYS A 92 12.81 -3.70 11.07
CA LYS A 92 12.15 -4.10 12.33
C LYS A 92 10.62 -4.01 12.25
N VAL A 93 10.06 -3.44 11.19
CA VAL A 93 8.62 -3.50 10.95
C VAL A 93 8.23 -4.96 10.79
N LYS A 94 7.22 -5.41 11.55
CA LYS A 94 6.76 -6.79 11.58
C LYS A 94 6.55 -7.29 10.15
N SER A 95 7.17 -8.42 9.86
CA SER A 95 6.91 -9.15 8.64
C SER A 95 5.44 -9.57 8.58
N LEU A 96 4.94 -9.74 7.36
CA LEU A 96 3.62 -10.30 7.13
C LEU A 96 3.49 -11.63 7.90
N PRO A 97 2.40 -11.84 8.66
CA PRO A 97 2.18 -13.09 9.37
C PRO A 97 2.31 -14.28 8.40
N PRO A 98 2.88 -15.42 8.81
CA PRO A 98 2.96 -16.61 7.95
C PRO A 98 1.59 -17.06 7.42
N SER A 99 0.53 -16.81 8.18
CA SER A 99 -0.87 -17.05 7.77
C SER A 99 -1.30 -16.26 6.53
N THR A 100 -0.66 -15.14 6.20
CA THR A 100 -0.93 -14.36 4.97
C THR A 100 -0.74 -15.22 3.72
N PHE A 101 0.22 -16.15 3.72
CA PHE A 101 0.43 -17.06 2.59
C PHE A 101 -0.72 -18.05 2.43
N ILE A 102 -1.28 -18.54 3.54
CA ILE A 102 -2.45 -19.42 3.53
C ILE A 102 -3.64 -18.68 2.91
N TRP A 103 -3.89 -17.43 3.32
CA TRP A 103 -4.96 -16.62 2.75
C TRP A 103 -4.76 -16.32 1.26
N MET A 104 -3.52 -16.05 0.81
CA MET A 104 -3.21 -15.93 -0.62
C MET A 104 -3.53 -17.21 -1.40
N LEU A 105 -3.16 -18.38 -0.87
CA LEU A 105 -3.47 -19.67 -1.49
C LEU A 105 -4.98 -19.93 -1.56
N VAL A 106 -5.71 -19.62 -0.49
CA VAL A 106 -7.17 -19.75 -0.46
C VAL A 106 -7.81 -18.83 -1.51
N GLY A 107 -7.36 -17.58 -1.62
CA GLY A 107 -7.84 -16.65 -2.64
C GLY A 107 -7.53 -17.13 -4.07
N LEU A 108 -6.33 -17.67 -4.29
CA LEU A 108 -5.92 -18.21 -5.58
C LEU A 108 -6.76 -19.44 -5.99
N LEU A 109 -6.96 -20.37 -5.06
CA LEU A 109 -7.80 -21.56 -5.28
C LEU A 109 -9.26 -21.19 -5.50
N GLY A 110 -9.78 -20.23 -4.75
CA GLY A 110 -11.14 -19.72 -4.95
C GLY A 110 -11.35 -19.07 -6.32
N TYR A 111 -10.33 -18.39 -6.85
CA TYR A 111 -10.40 -17.73 -8.15
C TYR A 111 -10.23 -18.70 -9.33
N TYR A 112 -9.20 -19.55 -9.32
CA TYR A 112 -8.87 -20.44 -10.45
C TYR A 112 -9.57 -21.79 -10.40
N MET A 113 -9.93 -22.28 -9.22
CA MET A 113 -10.58 -23.59 -9.01
C MET A 113 -11.80 -23.46 -8.08
N PRO A 114 -12.82 -22.65 -8.45
CA PRO A 114 -13.97 -22.38 -7.58
C PRO A 114 -14.74 -23.65 -7.20
N SER A 115 -14.81 -24.65 -8.10
CA SER A 115 -15.43 -25.95 -7.82
C SER A 115 -14.69 -26.75 -6.76
N LEU A 116 -13.36 -26.81 -6.84
CA LEU A 116 -12.50 -27.49 -5.86
C LEU A 116 -12.58 -26.81 -4.49
N TRP A 117 -12.60 -25.48 -4.47
CA TRP A 117 -12.75 -24.69 -3.25
C TRP A 117 -14.12 -24.91 -2.59
N LEU A 118 -15.21 -24.92 -3.38
CA LEU A 118 -16.56 -25.20 -2.89
C LEU A 118 -16.70 -26.61 -2.29
N VAL A 119 -16.04 -27.61 -2.88
CA VAL A 119 -16.01 -28.99 -2.36
C VAL A 119 -15.20 -29.06 -1.07
N GLY A 120 -14.01 -28.46 -1.03
CA GLY A 120 -13.17 -28.42 0.17
C GLY A 120 -13.90 -27.76 1.35
N ARG A 121 -14.58 -26.64 1.10
CA ARG A 121 -15.39 -25.95 2.12
C ARG A 121 -16.58 -26.78 2.59
N LYS A 122 -17.20 -27.60 1.72
CA LYS A 122 -18.25 -28.55 2.12
C LYS A 122 -17.73 -29.71 2.95
N MET A 123 -16.44 -30.06 2.83
CA MET A 123 -15.80 -31.14 3.58
C MET A 123 -15.17 -30.68 4.92
N GLY A 124 -15.33 -29.41 5.30
CA GLY A 124 -14.89 -28.89 6.60
C GLY A 124 -13.43 -28.42 6.65
N LEU A 125 -12.82 -28.14 5.49
CA LEU A 125 -11.54 -27.44 5.36
C LEU A 125 -11.73 -25.92 5.28
#